data_AF-A0A2P5HV11-F1
#
_entry.id   AF-A0A2P5HV11-F1
#
_cell.length_a   1.000
_cell.length_b   1.000
_cell.length_c   1.000
_cell.angle_alpha   90.00
_cell.angle_beta   90.00
_cell.angle_gamma   90.00
#
_symmetry.space_group_name_H-M   'P 1'
#
loop_
_entity.id
_entity.type
_entity.pdbx_description
1 polymer ?
#
loop_
_entity_poly.entity_id
_entity_poly.type
_entity_poly.pdbx_seq_one_letter_code
_entity_poly.pdbx_strand_id
1 'polypeptide(L)'
;MNPYDKVPPPNPRAVQSVKQLCSKIKALYPGNVTDFEKRYGAWQSTCPDLTSSTEFLDLAKLGPKSIPLVVEKLTQTEDFFATSLYNKIEKDSKFKVDRNNVLDYCTLQRHANLVVDMNYNRYNNIEEALKQFKTSMQQKYDSLDINLPNCSDDDAYKRLTEFGEGAIAHIMIEWKTNSDEQADRIWASLINEIVHGHRSGDFGSGIGRWEDWNDWFENMDYDDAP
;
A
#
# COMPACT_ATOMS: atom_id res chain seq x y z
N MET A 1 25.11 -17.70 7.81
CA MET A 1 24.20 -18.18 8.86
C MET A 1 24.04 -19.68 8.72
N ASN A 2 24.02 -20.39 9.84
CA ASN A 2 23.71 -21.81 9.93
C ASN A 2 22.18 -22.00 9.82
N PRO A 3 21.67 -23.07 9.19
CA PRO A 3 20.23 -23.38 9.14
C PRO A 3 19.53 -23.44 10.51
N TYR A 4 20.28 -23.69 11.59
CA TYR A 4 19.75 -23.76 12.95
C TYR A 4 19.87 -22.45 13.74
N ASP A 5 20.41 -21.39 13.13
CA ASP A 5 20.49 -20.08 13.80
C ASP A 5 19.07 -19.55 14.03
N LYS A 6 18.78 -19.12 15.26
CA LYS A 6 17.52 -18.47 15.61
C LYS A 6 17.23 -17.34 14.63
N VAL A 7 16.04 -17.35 14.07
CA VAL A 7 15.56 -16.26 13.22
C VAL A 7 15.39 -15.02 14.08
N PRO A 8 16.14 -13.92 13.83
CA PRO A 8 15.94 -12.69 14.57
C PRO A 8 14.53 -12.16 14.28
N PRO A 9 13.81 -11.63 15.27
CA PRO A 9 12.52 -10.99 15.04
C PRO A 9 12.68 -9.75 14.14
N PRO A 10 11.59 -9.27 13.51
CA PRO A 10 11.63 -8.03 12.74
C PRO A 10 11.99 -6.85 13.64
N ASN A 11 12.46 -5.76 13.03
CA ASN A 11 12.80 -4.54 13.76
C ASN A 11 11.58 -4.05 14.57
N PRO A 12 11.69 -3.81 15.88
CA PRO A 12 10.56 -3.33 16.69
C PRO A 12 9.94 -2.02 16.18
N ARG A 13 10.74 -1.14 15.58
CA ARG A 13 10.25 0.10 14.95
C ARG A 13 9.45 -0.18 13.67
N ALA A 14 9.85 -1.20 12.90
CA ALA A 14 9.10 -1.65 11.74
C ALA A 14 7.72 -2.18 12.14
N VAL A 15 7.68 -3.04 13.17
CA VAL A 15 6.42 -3.55 13.75
C VAL A 15 5.53 -2.40 14.24
N GLN A 16 6.09 -1.42 14.94
CA GLN A 16 5.32 -0.28 15.42
C GLN A 16 4.78 0.59 14.27
N SER A 17 5.59 0.85 13.24
CA SER A 17 5.23 1.65 12.08
C SER A 17 4.05 1.04 11.32
N VAL A 18 4.10 -0.26 11.01
CA VAL A 18 2.98 -0.92 10.30
C VAL A 18 1.69 -0.94 11.14
N LYS A 19 1.78 -1.15 12.46
CA LYS A 19 0.62 -1.09 13.36
C LYS A 19 -0.02 0.30 13.40
N GLN A 20 0.80 1.35 13.39
CA GLN A 20 0.29 2.72 13.33
C GLN A 20 -0.42 3.01 12.01
N LEU A 21 0.15 2.55 10.89
CA LEU A 21 -0.48 2.67 9.58
C LEU A 21 -1.81 1.92 9.53
N CYS A 22 -1.85 0.66 9.96
CA CYS A 22 -3.08 -0.15 9.97
C CYS A 22 -4.12 0.39 10.95
N SER A 23 -3.71 1.00 12.06
CA SER A 23 -4.63 1.70 12.96
C SER A 23 -5.30 2.90 12.28
N LYS A 24 -4.56 3.67 11.46
CA LYS A 24 -5.14 4.76 10.65
C LYS A 24 -6.09 4.22 9.60
N ILE A 25 -5.71 3.15 8.88
CA ILE A 25 -6.58 2.49 7.88
C ILE A 25 -7.87 2.02 8.56
N LYS A 26 -7.78 1.33 9.69
CA LYS A 26 -8.95 0.84 10.43
C LYS A 26 -9.88 1.96 10.90
N ALA A 27 -9.32 3.10 11.30
CA ALA A 27 -10.11 4.26 11.72
C ALA A 27 -10.81 4.96 10.55
N LEU A 28 -10.14 5.05 9.40
CA LEU A 28 -10.62 5.82 8.24
C LEU A 28 -11.39 4.98 7.21
N TYR A 29 -11.11 3.69 7.13
CA TYR A 29 -11.60 2.73 6.13
C TYR A 29 -11.93 1.38 6.78
N PRO A 30 -12.86 1.34 7.75
CA PRO A 30 -13.20 0.12 8.46
C PRO A 30 -13.78 -0.97 7.54
N GLY A 31 -14.42 -0.61 6.42
CA GLY A 31 -14.91 -1.55 5.42
C GLY A 31 -13.78 -2.39 4.82
N ASN A 32 -12.69 -1.74 4.41
CA ASN A 32 -11.52 -2.39 3.82
C ASN A 32 -10.91 -3.41 4.79
N VAL A 33 -10.70 -3.02 6.05
CA VAL A 33 -10.14 -3.92 7.07
C VAL A 33 -11.08 -5.08 7.34
N THR A 34 -12.39 -4.84 7.39
CA THR A 34 -13.38 -5.90 7.64
C THR A 34 -13.40 -6.93 6.51
N ASP A 35 -13.38 -6.48 5.26
CA ASP A 35 -13.37 -7.36 4.11
C ASP A 35 -12.05 -8.16 4.02
N PHE A 36 -10.92 -7.49 4.25
CA PHE A 36 -9.62 -8.16 4.34
C PHE A 36 -9.61 -9.27 5.39
N GLU A 37 -9.99 -8.97 6.63
CA GLU A 37 -10.00 -9.95 7.73
C GLU A 37 -10.94 -11.13 7.44
N LYS A 38 -12.09 -10.87 6.81
CA LYS A 38 -13.04 -11.91 6.40
C LYS A 38 -12.43 -12.85 5.35
N ARG A 39 -11.85 -12.30 4.27
CA ARG A 39 -11.24 -13.11 3.19
C ARG A 39 -9.97 -13.82 3.68
N TYR A 40 -9.17 -13.16 4.51
CA TYR A 40 -7.99 -13.73 5.14
C TYR A 40 -8.33 -14.91 6.05
N GLY A 41 -9.35 -14.77 6.91
CA GLY A 41 -9.83 -15.86 7.78
C GLY A 41 -10.39 -17.06 7.00
N ALA A 42 -11.07 -16.81 5.87
CA ALA A 42 -11.54 -17.89 4.98
C ALA A 42 -10.38 -18.68 4.37
N TRP A 43 -9.34 -17.98 3.90
CA TRP A 43 -8.12 -18.61 3.40
C TRP A 43 -7.38 -19.39 4.50
N GLN A 44 -7.24 -18.82 5.70
CA GLN A 44 -6.62 -19.50 6.84
C GLN A 44 -7.33 -20.81 7.22
N SER A 45 -8.65 -20.86 7.06
CA SER A 45 -9.47 -22.03 7.39
C SER A 45 -9.34 -23.18 6.38
N THR A 46 -8.87 -22.91 5.16
CA THR A 46 -8.77 -23.92 4.09
C THR A 46 -7.46 -24.68 4.19
N CYS A 47 -6.34 -23.96 3.97
CA CYS A 47 -4.94 -24.35 4.21
C CYS A 47 -4.09 -23.21 3.63
N PRO A 48 -3.41 -22.40 4.45
CA PRO A 48 -2.65 -21.24 3.98
C PRO A 48 -1.64 -21.53 2.86
N ASP A 49 -1.05 -22.72 2.84
CA ASP A 49 -0.05 -23.14 1.85
C ASP A 49 -0.64 -23.29 0.43
N LEU A 50 -1.96 -23.43 0.31
CA LEU A 50 -2.65 -23.60 -0.97
C LEU A 50 -2.91 -22.25 -1.65
N THR A 51 -1.87 -21.73 -2.30
CA THR A 51 -1.92 -20.50 -3.11
C THR A 51 -2.75 -20.61 -4.41
N SER A 52 -3.30 -21.78 -4.69
CA SER A 52 -4.24 -22.03 -5.79
C SER A 52 -5.69 -22.19 -5.33
N SER A 53 -5.98 -22.05 -4.03
CA SER A 53 -7.34 -22.12 -3.51
C SER A 53 -8.18 -20.93 -3.97
N THR A 54 -9.49 -21.13 -4.08
CA THR A 54 -10.44 -20.07 -4.44
C THR A 54 -10.36 -18.92 -3.43
N GLU A 55 -10.23 -19.25 -2.14
CA GLU A 55 -10.13 -18.31 -1.04
C GLU A 55 -8.86 -17.46 -1.13
N PHE A 56 -7.72 -18.07 -1.48
CA PHE A 56 -6.48 -17.32 -1.70
C PHE A 56 -6.59 -16.37 -2.90
N LEU A 57 -7.15 -16.86 -4.01
CA LEU A 57 -7.31 -16.05 -5.22
C LEU A 57 -8.28 -14.89 -4.99
N ASP A 58 -9.36 -15.12 -4.23
CA ASP A 58 -10.33 -14.09 -3.86
C ASP A 58 -9.75 -13.03 -2.93
N LEU A 59 -8.93 -13.44 -1.95
CA LEU A 59 -8.15 -12.53 -1.11
C LEU A 59 -7.14 -11.72 -1.93
N ALA A 60 -6.50 -12.33 -2.92
CA ALA A 60 -5.53 -11.66 -3.79
C ALA A 60 -6.15 -10.57 -4.68
N LYS A 61 -7.47 -10.60 -4.93
CA LYS A 61 -8.18 -9.54 -5.67
C LYS A 61 -8.18 -8.19 -4.95
N LEU A 62 -8.02 -8.19 -3.62
CA LEU A 62 -7.82 -6.94 -2.87
C LEU A 62 -6.54 -6.21 -3.29
N GLY A 63 -5.60 -6.92 -3.91
CA GLY A 63 -4.46 -6.34 -4.60
C GLY A 63 -3.55 -5.46 -3.72
N PRO A 64 -2.73 -4.61 -4.34
CA PRO A 64 -1.74 -3.78 -3.66
C PRO A 64 -2.28 -2.87 -2.55
N LYS A 65 -3.54 -2.42 -2.63
CA LYS A 65 -4.12 -1.57 -1.58
C LYS A 65 -4.20 -2.24 -0.21
N SER A 66 -4.13 -3.59 -0.18
CA SER A 66 -4.13 -4.39 1.05
C SER A 66 -2.73 -4.66 1.61
N ILE A 67 -1.64 -4.23 0.94
CA ILE A 67 -0.25 -4.49 1.37
C ILE A 67 -0.01 -4.18 2.86
N PRO A 68 -0.39 -3.01 3.41
CA PRO A 68 -0.17 -2.72 4.82
C PRO A 68 -0.79 -3.75 5.78
N LEU A 69 -2.00 -4.23 5.46
CA LEU A 69 -2.72 -5.22 6.28
C LEU A 69 -2.01 -6.58 6.22
N VAL A 70 -1.50 -6.97 5.06
CA VAL A 70 -0.69 -8.19 4.91
C VAL A 70 0.63 -8.07 5.69
N VAL A 71 1.29 -6.92 5.64
CA VAL A 71 2.52 -6.67 6.41
C VAL A 71 2.24 -6.68 7.91
N GLU A 72 1.08 -6.20 8.37
CA GLU A 72 0.67 -6.31 9.77
C GLU A 72 0.51 -7.76 10.22
N LYS A 73 -0.12 -8.62 9.40
CA LYS A 73 -0.20 -10.08 9.68
C LYS A 73 1.18 -10.69 9.85
N LEU A 74 2.12 -10.34 8.98
CA LEU A 74 3.51 -10.83 9.05
C LEU A 74 4.29 -10.39 10.30
N THR A 75 3.74 -9.49 11.12
CA THR A 75 4.31 -9.20 12.45
C THR A 75 4.02 -10.29 13.48
N GLN A 76 3.06 -11.18 13.21
CA GLN A 76 2.71 -12.34 14.03
C GLN A 76 3.50 -13.56 13.57
N THR A 77 3.99 -14.35 14.52
CA THR A 77 4.84 -15.52 14.26
C THR A 77 4.12 -16.67 13.58
N GLU A 78 2.80 -16.71 13.67
CA GLU A 78 1.93 -17.76 13.13
C GLU A 78 1.47 -17.46 11.69
N ASP A 79 1.66 -16.23 11.22
CA ASP A 79 1.12 -15.74 9.95
C ASP A 79 2.15 -15.70 8.82
N PHE A 80 3.27 -16.43 8.94
CA PHE A 80 4.35 -16.39 7.94
C PHE A 80 3.92 -16.81 6.52
N PHE A 81 2.83 -17.58 6.39
CA PHE A 81 2.25 -17.93 5.09
C PHE A 81 1.69 -16.72 4.32
N ALA A 82 1.36 -15.62 5.01
CA ALA A 82 0.95 -14.36 4.37
C ALA A 82 2.03 -13.80 3.42
N THR A 83 3.27 -14.28 3.50
CA THR A 83 4.34 -13.95 2.54
C THR A 83 3.94 -14.33 1.11
N SER A 84 3.21 -15.44 0.94
CA SER A 84 2.71 -15.88 -0.36
C SER A 84 1.70 -14.89 -0.93
N LEU A 85 0.80 -14.38 -0.09
CA LEU A 85 -0.14 -13.34 -0.47
C LEU A 85 0.58 -12.03 -0.80
N TYR A 86 1.52 -11.61 0.05
CA TYR A 86 2.33 -10.41 -0.18
C TYR A 86 3.05 -10.46 -1.54
N ASN A 87 3.75 -11.56 -1.85
CA ASN A 87 4.45 -11.72 -3.12
C ASN A 87 3.50 -11.80 -4.34
N LYS A 88 2.24 -12.20 -4.12
CA LYS A 88 1.19 -12.26 -5.15
C LYS A 88 0.64 -10.86 -5.47
N ILE A 89 0.43 -10.03 -4.45
CA ILE A 89 -0.18 -8.69 -4.61
C ILE A 89 0.84 -7.57 -4.85
N GLU A 90 2.09 -7.71 -4.38
CA GLU A 90 3.15 -6.76 -4.68
C GLU A 90 3.48 -6.83 -6.19
N LYS A 91 3.63 -5.69 -6.85
CA LYS A 91 3.99 -5.63 -8.28
C LYS A 91 5.44 -5.18 -8.49
N ASP A 92 6.01 -4.41 -7.58
CA ASP A 92 7.42 -4.02 -7.65
C ASP A 92 8.32 -5.16 -7.16
N SER A 93 9.10 -5.73 -8.08
CA SER A 93 10.05 -6.80 -7.81
C SER A 93 11.10 -6.44 -6.74
N LYS A 94 11.40 -5.15 -6.52
CA LYS A 94 12.36 -4.69 -5.50
C LYS A 94 11.85 -4.95 -4.08
N PHE A 95 10.52 -5.03 -3.91
CA PHE A 95 9.89 -5.25 -2.62
C PHE A 95 9.42 -6.69 -2.44
N LYS A 96 9.63 -7.58 -3.42
CA LYS A 96 9.39 -9.02 -3.29
C LYS A 96 10.56 -9.71 -2.64
N VAL A 97 10.28 -10.79 -1.91
CA VAL A 97 11.34 -11.63 -1.39
C VAL A 97 11.93 -12.47 -2.52
N ASP A 98 13.25 -12.40 -2.71
CA ASP A 98 13.94 -13.15 -3.75
C ASP A 98 13.87 -14.66 -3.49
N ARG A 99 13.31 -15.39 -4.45
CA ARG A 99 13.21 -16.85 -4.41
C ARG A 99 14.56 -17.55 -4.52
N ASN A 100 15.56 -16.87 -5.08
CA ASN A 100 16.91 -17.41 -5.24
C ASN A 100 17.76 -17.26 -3.98
N ASN A 101 17.32 -16.46 -2.99
CA ASN A 101 17.95 -16.40 -1.69
C ASN A 101 17.48 -17.57 -0.82
N VAL A 102 18.05 -18.75 -1.08
CA VAL A 102 17.66 -20.04 -0.45
C VAL A 102 17.74 -19.99 1.09
N LEU A 103 18.68 -19.23 1.66
CA LEU A 103 18.87 -19.14 3.11
C LEU A 103 17.74 -18.40 3.82
N ASP A 104 17.14 -17.43 3.14
CA ASP A 104 15.95 -16.74 3.64
C ASP A 104 14.68 -17.46 3.16
N TYR A 105 14.71 -18.07 1.97
CA TYR A 105 13.61 -18.83 1.34
C TYR A 105 13.20 -20.11 2.01
N CYS A 106 14.15 -20.89 2.52
CA CYS A 106 13.83 -22.12 3.23
C CYS A 106 13.36 -21.87 4.68
N THR A 107 13.32 -20.62 5.15
CA THR A 107 12.83 -20.28 6.49
C THR A 107 11.76 -19.21 6.40
N LEU A 108 10.49 -19.65 6.27
CA LEU A 108 9.34 -18.76 6.06
C LEU A 108 9.23 -17.61 7.09
N GLN A 109 9.68 -17.83 8.33
CA GLN A 109 9.74 -16.75 9.33
C GLN A 109 10.73 -15.63 8.95
N ARG A 110 11.87 -15.96 8.31
CA ARG A 110 12.83 -14.94 7.83
C ARG A 110 12.21 -14.10 6.74
N HIS A 111 11.42 -14.71 5.86
CA HIS A 111 10.67 -13.98 4.84
C HIS A 111 9.71 -12.97 5.43
N ALA A 112 8.88 -13.40 6.37
CA ALA A 112 7.95 -12.52 7.05
C ALA A 112 8.67 -11.30 7.63
N ASN A 113 9.79 -11.55 8.33
CA ASN A 113 10.55 -10.49 8.98
C ASN A 113 11.21 -9.54 7.96
N LEU A 114 11.75 -10.07 6.85
CA LEU A 114 12.31 -9.27 5.76
C LEU A 114 11.25 -8.38 5.11
N VAL A 115 10.04 -8.91 4.87
CA VAL A 115 8.94 -8.12 4.31
C VAL A 115 8.57 -6.96 5.23
N VAL A 116 8.47 -7.20 6.53
CA VAL A 116 8.20 -6.17 7.54
C VAL A 116 9.28 -5.08 7.53
N ASP A 117 10.56 -5.46 7.53
CA ASP A 117 11.67 -4.52 7.56
C ASP A 117 11.83 -3.73 6.25
N MET A 118 11.62 -4.36 5.09
CA MET A 118 11.65 -3.68 3.79
C MET A 118 10.52 -2.64 3.69
N ASN A 119 9.32 -2.98 4.14
CA ASN A 119 8.19 -2.07 4.10
C ASN A 119 8.34 -0.92 5.09
N TYR A 120 9.01 -1.10 6.22
CA TYR A 120 9.34 0.02 7.12
C TYR A 120 10.15 1.12 6.42
N ASN A 121 11.20 0.75 5.68
CA ASN A 121 11.98 1.72 4.92
C ASN A 121 11.14 2.39 3.83
N ARG A 122 10.31 1.61 3.12
CA ARG A 122 9.40 2.12 2.10
C ARG A 122 8.42 3.15 2.68
N TYR A 123 7.77 2.81 3.80
CA TYR A 123 6.76 3.65 4.45
C TYR A 123 7.36 4.97 4.93
N ASN A 124 8.56 4.96 5.54
CA ASN A 124 9.24 6.19 5.94
C ASN A 124 9.52 7.11 4.74
N ASN A 125 9.94 6.53 3.60
CA ASN A 125 10.23 7.32 2.40
C ASN A 125 8.96 7.84 1.73
N ILE A 126 7.86 7.08 1.77
CA ILE A 126 6.55 7.52 1.29
C ILE A 126 6.03 8.67 2.15
N GLU A 127 6.10 8.56 3.48
CA GLU A 127 5.67 9.62 4.40
C GLU A 127 6.49 10.90 4.21
N GLU A 128 7.80 10.78 3.99
CA GLU A 128 8.66 11.92 3.65
C GLU A 128 8.23 12.57 2.32
N ALA A 129 8.02 11.76 1.28
CA ALA A 129 7.58 12.26 -0.03
C ALA A 129 6.21 12.93 0.05
N LEU A 130 5.24 12.37 0.79
CA LEU A 130 3.94 13.00 1.04
C LEU A 130 4.08 14.36 1.71
N LYS A 131 4.94 14.48 2.72
CA LYS A 131 5.19 15.75 3.41
C LYS A 131 5.80 16.81 2.48
N GLN A 132 6.77 16.41 1.66
CA GLN A 132 7.39 17.29 0.65
C GLN A 132 6.36 17.72 -0.38
N PHE A 133 5.56 16.77 -0.87
CA PHE A 133 4.53 17.02 -1.87
C PHE A 133 3.49 18.02 -1.37
N LYS A 134 2.97 17.83 -0.15
CA LYS A 134 2.05 18.77 0.51
C LYS A 134 2.63 20.17 0.63
N THR A 135 3.89 20.27 1.05
CA THR A 135 4.58 21.56 1.20
C THR A 135 4.68 22.28 -0.15
N SER A 136 5.07 21.55 -1.20
CA SER A 136 5.16 22.09 -2.56
C SER A 136 3.79 22.53 -3.09
N MET A 137 2.75 21.72 -2.90
CA MET A 137 1.39 22.08 -3.27
C MET A 137 0.93 23.36 -2.59
N GLN A 138 1.13 23.48 -1.27
CA GLN A 138 0.76 24.67 -0.52
C GLN A 138 1.48 25.92 -1.04
N GLN A 139 2.80 25.84 -1.24
CA GLN A 139 3.58 26.95 -1.78
C GLN A 139 3.08 27.39 -3.17
N LYS A 140 2.74 26.43 -4.03
CA LYS A 140 2.20 26.73 -5.36
C LYS A 140 0.84 27.41 -5.25
N TYR A 141 -0.05 26.94 -4.38
CA TYR A 141 -1.33 27.60 -4.11
C TYR A 141 -1.16 29.03 -3.59
N ASP A 142 -0.28 29.24 -2.63
CA ASP A 142 -0.02 30.56 -2.05
C ASP A 142 0.58 31.54 -3.08
N SER A 143 1.23 31.01 -4.13
CA SER A 143 1.91 31.79 -5.17
C SER A 143 1.08 32.07 -6.44
N LEU A 144 0.00 31.30 -6.67
CA LEU A 144 -0.76 31.33 -7.92
C LEU A 144 -2.14 31.96 -7.70
N ASP A 145 -2.37 33.08 -8.40
CA ASP A 145 -3.71 33.61 -8.62
C ASP A 145 -4.40 32.70 -9.68
N ILE A 146 -5.25 31.78 -9.21
CA ILE A 146 -6.41 31.20 -9.92
C ILE A 146 -6.22 29.89 -10.73
N ASN A 147 -5.02 29.37 -11.01
CA ASN A 147 -4.86 28.09 -11.75
C ASN A 147 -4.30 26.95 -10.88
N LEU A 148 -4.95 25.77 -10.95
CA LEU A 148 -4.46 24.52 -10.35
C LEU A 148 -3.01 24.27 -10.78
N PRO A 149 -2.07 24.09 -9.84
CA PRO A 149 -0.68 23.89 -10.19
C PRO A 149 -0.49 22.56 -10.94
N ASN A 150 0.22 22.61 -12.07
CA ASN A 150 0.77 21.40 -12.67
C ASN A 150 1.80 20.81 -11.68
N CYS A 151 1.38 19.79 -10.94
CA CYS A 151 2.22 19.11 -9.95
C CYS A 151 3.06 17.99 -10.54
N SER A 152 2.92 17.70 -11.83
CA SER A 152 3.52 16.52 -12.44
C SER A 152 5.04 16.62 -12.65
N ASP A 153 5.58 17.85 -12.60
CA ASP A 153 7.01 18.10 -12.60
C ASP A 153 7.62 18.13 -11.19
N ASP A 154 6.80 18.05 -10.15
CA ASP A 154 7.23 18.05 -8.77
C ASP A 154 8.01 16.78 -8.42
N ASP A 155 9.18 16.93 -7.80
CA ASP A 155 10.03 15.80 -7.44
C ASP A 155 9.37 14.87 -6.43
N ALA A 156 8.55 15.41 -5.51
CA ALA A 156 7.85 14.59 -4.54
C ALA A 156 6.67 13.83 -5.17
N TYR A 157 5.96 14.44 -6.14
CA TYR A 157 4.98 13.74 -6.97
C TYR A 157 5.64 12.56 -7.70
N LYS A 158 6.76 12.80 -8.38
CA LYS A 158 7.51 11.76 -9.11
C LYS A 158 7.95 10.63 -8.17
N ARG A 159 8.51 10.96 -7.00
CA ARG A 159 8.86 9.96 -5.97
C ARG A 159 7.65 9.12 -5.54
N LEU A 160 6.49 9.73 -5.34
CA LEU A 160 5.26 9.01 -4.99
C LEU A 160 4.82 8.06 -6.12
N THR A 161 4.89 8.50 -7.38
CA THR A 161 4.61 7.62 -8.53
C THR A 161 5.62 6.49 -8.68
N GLU A 162 6.91 6.72 -8.35
CA GLU A 162 7.96 5.70 -8.38
C GLU A 162 7.78 4.64 -7.29
N PHE A 163 7.23 5.00 -6.12
CA PHE A 163 6.83 4.01 -5.12
C PHE A 163 5.66 3.13 -5.59
N GLY A 164 4.94 3.58 -6.63
CA GLY A 164 3.85 2.87 -7.25
C GLY A 164 2.77 2.48 -6.23
N GLU A 165 2.26 1.27 -6.40
CA GLU A 165 1.03 0.85 -5.72
C GLU A 165 1.18 0.68 -4.20
N GLY A 166 2.40 0.52 -3.68
CA GLY A 166 2.61 0.51 -2.23
C GLY A 166 2.44 1.89 -1.58
N ALA A 167 2.36 2.97 -2.35
CA ALA A 167 2.01 4.29 -1.84
C ALA A 167 0.49 4.51 -1.69
N ILE A 168 -0.36 3.66 -2.28
CA ILE A 168 -1.82 3.83 -2.35
C ILE A 168 -2.42 4.10 -0.98
N ALA A 169 -2.18 3.23 0.01
CA ALA A 169 -2.79 3.37 1.33
C ALA A 169 -2.36 4.67 2.04
N HIS A 170 -1.10 5.08 1.90
CA HIS A 170 -0.62 6.33 2.48
C HIS A 170 -1.26 7.55 1.82
N ILE A 171 -1.39 7.54 0.50
CA ILE A 171 -2.04 8.61 -0.27
C ILE A 171 -3.51 8.70 0.11
N MET A 172 -4.24 7.58 0.17
CA MET A 172 -5.64 7.57 0.56
C MET A 172 -5.86 8.07 1.99
N ILE A 173 -4.97 7.75 2.92
CA ILE A 173 -5.03 8.28 4.29
C ILE A 173 -4.79 9.80 4.30
N GLU A 174 -3.76 10.27 3.61
CA GLU A 174 -3.43 11.70 3.57
C GLU A 174 -4.55 12.50 2.89
N TRP A 175 -5.08 12.00 1.78
CA TRP A 175 -6.20 12.61 1.05
C TRP A 175 -7.43 12.74 1.95
N LYS A 176 -7.86 11.65 2.63
CA LYS A 176 -9.03 11.71 3.55
C LYS A 176 -8.84 12.66 4.72
N THR A 177 -7.61 12.78 5.22
CA THR A 177 -7.31 13.55 6.44
C THR A 177 -7.13 15.05 6.15
N ASN A 178 -6.76 15.40 4.91
CA ASN A 178 -6.36 16.75 4.54
C ASN A 178 -7.03 17.23 3.23
N SER A 179 -8.19 16.68 2.88
CA SER A 179 -8.92 17.09 1.67
C SER A 179 -9.42 18.53 1.78
N ASP A 180 -8.85 19.41 0.97
CA ASP A 180 -9.45 20.65 0.51
C ASP A 180 -10.02 20.36 -0.89
N GLU A 181 -11.20 20.91 -1.25
CA GLU A 181 -11.81 20.75 -2.58
C GLU A 181 -10.83 21.05 -3.72
N GLN A 182 -9.87 21.95 -3.50
CA GLN A 182 -8.84 22.28 -4.49
C GLN A 182 -7.79 21.17 -4.64
N ALA A 183 -7.44 20.47 -3.56
CA ALA A 183 -6.45 19.41 -3.56
C ALA A 183 -6.99 18.08 -4.15
N ASP A 184 -8.31 17.90 -4.17
CA ASP A 184 -8.95 16.65 -4.61
C ASP A 184 -8.52 16.23 -6.03
N ARG A 185 -8.45 17.18 -6.97
CA ARG A 185 -8.06 16.87 -8.35
C ARG A 185 -6.63 16.38 -8.46
N ILE A 186 -5.73 16.91 -7.62
CA ILE A 186 -4.32 16.55 -7.65
C ILE A 186 -4.13 15.16 -7.04
N TRP A 187 -4.79 14.87 -5.92
CA TRP A 187 -4.77 13.54 -5.31
C TRP A 187 -5.38 12.49 -6.23
N ALA A 188 -6.52 12.81 -6.87
CA ALA A 188 -7.17 11.94 -7.83
C ALA A 188 -6.27 11.65 -9.04
N SER A 189 -5.54 12.66 -9.54
CA SER A 189 -4.55 12.47 -10.61
C SER A 189 -3.40 11.57 -10.16
N LEU A 190 -2.85 11.78 -8.96
CA LEU A 190 -1.74 11.00 -8.44
C LEU A 190 -2.13 9.52 -8.27
N ILE A 191 -3.28 9.26 -7.65
CA ILE A 191 -3.73 7.89 -7.42
C ILE A 191 -4.06 7.18 -8.74
N ASN A 192 -4.68 7.89 -9.69
CA ASN A 192 -4.95 7.37 -11.03
C ASN A 192 -3.66 6.97 -11.73
N GLU A 193 -2.62 7.82 -11.72
CA GLU A 193 -1.34 7.51 -12.35
C GLU A 193 -0.66 6.30 -11.69
N ILE A 194 -0.76 6.17 -10.36
CA ILE A 194 -0.22 5.02 -9.63
C ILE A 194 -0.96 3.72 -9.96
N VAL A 195 -2.29 3.76 -10.03
CA VAL A 195 -3.13 2.56 -10.21
C VAL A 195 -3.13 2.09 -11.67
N HIS A 196 -3.24 3.04 -12.61
CA HIS A 196 -3.38 2.73 -14.03
C HIS A 196 -2.06 2.81 -14.82
N GLY A 197 -1.00 3.34 -14.21
CA GLY A 197 0.33 3.46 -14.82
C GLY A 197 0.43 4.55 -15.90
N HIS A 198 -0.60 5.38 -16.05
CA HIS A 198 -0.59 6.53 -16.95
C HIS A 198 -1.42 7.68 -16.38
N ARG A 199 -1.08 8.90 -16.82
CA ARG A 199 -1.86 10.09 -16.50
C ARG A 199 -3.22 10.02 -17.17
N SER A 200 -4.23 10.54 -16.51
CA SER A 200 -5.51 10.87 -17.15
C SER A 200 -5.26 12.02 -18.14
N GLY A 201 -5.75 11.85 -19.38
CA GLY A 201 -5.42 12.73 -20.50
C GLY A 201 -5.91 14.18 -20.39
N ASP A 202 -6.73 14.50 -19.40
CA ASP A 202 -7.13 15.86 -19.04
C ASP A 202 -7.72 15.86 -17.61
N PHE A 203 -7.51 16.94 -16.85
CA PHE A 203 -8.14 17.17 -15.54
C PHE A 203 -9.68 17.38 -15.61
N GLY A 204 -10.30 17.06 -16.75
CA GLY A 204 -11.71 17.28 -17.05
C GLY A 204 -12.56 16.01 -16.88
N SER A 205 -13.58 16.10 -16.00
CA SER A 205 -14.77 15.23 -15.85
C SER A 205 -14.64 13.70 -15.76
N GLY A 206 -13.46 13.11 -16.00
CA GLY A 206 -13.26 11.66 -16.05
C GLY A 206 -12.23 11.11 -15.07
N ILE A 207 -11.52 11.98 -14.33
CA ILE A 207 -10.77 11.52 -13.15
C ILE A 207 -11.82 11.24 -12.07
N GLY A 208 -11.93 9.98 -11.63
CA GLY A 208 -12.87 9.58 -10.58
C GLY A 208 -12.89 10.59 -9.43
N ARG A 209 -14.08 10.93 -8.95
CA ARG A 209 -14.24 11.87 -7.83
C ARG A 209 -13.65 11.25 -6.57
N TRP A 210 -13.38 12.10 -5.57
CA TRP A 210 -13.02 11.63 -4.23
C TRP A 210 -13.93 10.48 -3.76
N GLU A 211 -15.23 10.60 -4.01
CA GLU A 211 -16.25 9.61 -3.66
C GLU A 211 -15.97 8.25 -4.31
N ASP A 212 -15.61 8.23 -5.59
CA ASP A 212 -15.35 7.00 -6.35
C ASP A 212 -14.07 6.31 -5.85
N TRP A 213 -13.00 7.09 -5.62
CA TRP A 213 -11.73 6.55 -5.08
C TRP A 213 -11.85 6.11 -3.62
N ASN A 214 -12.62 6.84 -2.81
CA ASN A 214 -12.90 6.45 -1.43
C ASN A 214 -13.69 5.14 -1.38
N ASP A 215 -14.75 5.00 -2.20
CA ASP A 215 -15.53 3.78 -2.28
C ASP A 215 -14.69 2.61 -2.81
N TRP A 216 -13.89 2.83 -3.85
CA TRP A 216 -12.98 1.81 -4.36
C TRP A 216 -12.00 1.32 -3.29
N PHE A 217 -11.34 2.25 -2.59
CA PHE A 217 -10.37 1.87 -1.56
C PHE A 217 -11.08 1.14 -0.40
N GLU A 218 -12.27 1.57 -0.02
CA GLU A 218 -13.02 1.02 1.12
C GLU A 218 -13.71 -0.31 0.83
N ASN A 219 -14.31 -0.50 -0.35
CA ASN A 219 -15.34 -1.52 -0.58
C ASN A 219 -15.14 -2.41 -1.81
N MET A 220 -14.25 -2.07 -2.74
CA MET A 220 -14.13 -2.79 -4.03
C MET A 220 -12.89 -3.69 -4.13
N ASP A 221 -12.83 -4.54 -5.15
CA ASP A 221 -11.59 -5.21 -5.51
C ASP A 221 -10.63 -4.23 -6.21
N TYR A 222 -9.33 -4.53 -6.23
CA TYR A 222 -8.32 -3.61 -6.75
C TYR A 222 -8.52 -3.29 -8.23
N ASP A 223 -8.86 -4.29 -9.04
CA ASP A 223 -9.03 -4.14 -10.49
C ASP A 223 -10.32 -3.38 -10.88
N ASP A 224 -11.20 -3.08 -9.92
CA ASP A 224 -12.41 -2.27 -10.11
C ASP A 224 -12.15 -0.76 -9.89
N ALA A 225 -10.89 -0.31 -10.01
CA ALA A 225 -10.52 1.09 -9.83
C ALA A 225 -11.22 2.02 -10.85
N PRO A 226 -11.68 3.21 -10.42
CA PRO A 226 -12.30 4.21 -11.30
C PRO A 226 -11.42 4.68 -12.46
#